data_AF-A0A2H3C6X2-F1
#
_entry.id   AF-A0A2H3C6X2-F1
#
_cell.length_a   1.000
_cell.length_b   1.000
_cell.length_c   1.000
_cell.angle_alpha   90.00
_cell.angle_beta   90.00
_cell.angle_gamma   90.00
#
_symmetry.space_group_name_H-M   'P 1'
#
loop_
_entity.id
_entity.type
_entity.pdbx_description
1 polymer ?
#
loop_
_entity_poly.entity_id
_entity_poly.type
_entity_poly.pdbx_seq_one_letter_code
_entity_poly.pdbx_strand_id
1 'polypeptide(L)'
;MGKSKKKQAKEPKEEVFHVECILAARVESMGEVADWVYFIMLGFLRVLIWCSFIWEPASGVANCQQLLKRFWQHVGTDNEDYQTGYEIHAKEGWIRQEKAQFKKKFGKEIEREQTKGDFYYSR
;
A
#
# COMPACT_ATOMS: atom_id res chain seq x y z
N MET A 1 -51.25 -9.81 -6.62
CA MET A 1 -50.46 -9.58 -5.38
C MET A 1 -48.98 -9.55 -5.74
N GLY A 2 -48.40 -8.35 -5.81
CA GLY A 2 -47.04 -8.13 -6.30
C GLY A 2 -45.99 -8.57 -5.28
N LYS A 3 -44.99 -9.34 -5.74
CA LYS A 3 -43.83 -9.72 -4.93
C LYS A 3 -42.88 -8.53 -4.85
N SER A 4 -42.84 -7.86 -3.71
CA SER A 4 -41.86 -6.81 -3.42
C SER A 4 -40.44 -7.38 -3.45
N LYS A 5 -39.64 -6.98 -4.44
CA LYS A 5 -38.21 -7.27 -4.50
C LYS A 5 -37.50 -6.47 -3.40
N LYS A 6 -37.07 -7.16 -2.35
CA LYS A 6 -36.23 -6.63 -1.28
C LYS A 6 -34.88 -6.22 -1.90
N LYS A 7 -34.56 -4.92 -1.91
CA LYS A 7 -33.23 -4.41 -2.30
C LYS A 7 -32.21 -4.94 -1.29
N GLN A 8 -31.31 -5.82 -1.74
CA GLN A 8 -30.12 -6.18 -0.96
C GLN A 8 -29.24 -4.93 -0.85
N ALA A 9 -28.92 -4.53 0.37
CA ALA A 9 -27.89 -3.54 0.63
C ALA A 9 -26.53 -4.12 0.17
N LYS A 10 -25.79 -3.39 -0.67
CA LYS A 10 -24.41 -3.76 -0.99
C LYS A 10 -23.57 -3.54 0.26
N GLU A 11 -22.89 -4.58 0.72
CA GLU A 11 -21.86 -4.46 1.75
C GLU A 11 -20.74 -3.52 1.25
N PRO A 12 -20.15 -2.70 2.14
CA PRO A 12 -19.01 -1.87 1.78
C PRO A 12 -17.87 -2.78 1.33
N LYS A 13 -17.40 -2.58 0.09
CA LYS A 13 -16.24 -3.31 -0.41
C LYS A 13 -15.00 -2.72 0.24
N GLU A 14 -14.17 -3.57 0.84
CA GLU A 14 -12.84 -3.17 1.28
C GLU A 14 -12.08 -2.58 0.09
N GLU A 15 -11.62 -1.34 0.22
CA GLU A 15 -10.84 -0.68 -0.83
C GLU A 15 -9.42 -1.22 -0.80
N VAL A 16 -9.07 -2.01 -1.82
CA VAL A 16 -7.73 -2.56 -2.00
C VAL A 16 -6.91 -1.60 -2.85
N PHE A 17 -5.82 -1.10 -2.28
CA PHE A 17 -4.89 -0.21 -2.98
C PHE A 17 -3.61 -0.95 -3.40
N HIS A 18 -3.02 -0.52 -4.50
CA HIS A 18 -1.70 -0.99 -4.90
C HIS A 18 -0.63 -0.24 -4.12
N VAL A 19 0.29 -0.97 -3.47
CA VAL A 19 1.46 -0.35 -2.83
C VAL A 19 2.59 -0.26 -3.85
N GLU A 20 3.07 0.96 -4.09
CA GLU A 20 4.16 1.24 -5.02
C GLU A 20 5.51 0.87 -4.41
N CYS A 21 5.75 1.26 -3.16
CA CYS A 21 7.06 1.12 -2.50
C CYS A 21 6.92 1.17 -0.97
N ILE A 22 7.81 0.51 -0.24
CA ILE A 22 8.00 0.68 1.21
C ILE A 22 9.22 1.58 1.43
N LEU A 23 9.07 2.69 2.13
CA LEU A 23 10.12 3.69 2.31
C LEU A 23 10.89 3.49 3.61
N ALA A 24 10.20 3.07 4.66
CA ALA A 24 10.75 2.82 5.97
C ALA A 24 9.92 1.78 6.72
N ALA A 25 10.50 1.22 7.78
CA ALA A 25 9.79 0.46 8.79
C ALA A 25 10.24 0.94 10.17
N ARG A 26 9.33 0.99 11.14
CA ARG A 26 9.68 1.30 12.53
C ARG A 26 8.95 0.37 13.49
N VAL A 27 9.54 0.16 14.66
CA VAL A 27 8.91 -0.58 15.75
C VAL A 27 7.99 0.36 16.52
N GLU A 28 6.71 0.03 16.62
CA GLU A 28 5.72 0.80 17.36
C GLU A 28 5.04 -0.05 18.44
N SER A 29 4.72 0.56 19.57
CA SER A 29 4.01 -0.11 20.66
C SER A 29 2.53 -0.22 20.31
N MET A 30 2.03 -1.46 20.35
CA MET A 30 0.64 -1.85 20.14
C MET A 30 0.08 -2.40 21.46
N GLY A 31 0.05 -1.55 22.49
CA GLY A 31 -0.32 -1.97 23.85
C GLY A 31 0.81 -2.74 24.53
N GLU A 32 0.57 -4.00 24.89
CA GLU A 32 1.55 -4.86 25.59
C GLU A 32 2.61 -5.47 24.66
N VAL A 33 2.42 -5.37 23.34
CA VAL A 33 3.35 -5.89 22.33
C VAL A 33 3.91 -4.75 21.49
N ALA A 34 5.07 -4.96 20.88
CA ALA A 34 5.63 -4.09 19.86
C ALA A 34 5.63 -4.82 18.52
N ASP A 35 5.31 -4.10 17.44
CA ASP A 35 5.28 -4.66 16.09
C ASP A 35 5.78 -3.64 15.06
N TRP A 36 6.11 -4.13 13.86
CA TRP A 36 6.54 -3.31 12.75
C TRP A 36 5.36 -2.59 12.11
N VAL A 37 5.52 -1.27 11.95
CA VAL A 37 4.70 -0.45 11.06
C VAL A 37 5.55 0.00 9.88
N TYR A 38 4.92 0.18 8.73
CA TYR A 38 5.58 0.38 7.44
C TYR A 38 5.16 1.70 6.84
N PHE A 39 6.14 2.53 6.48
CA PHE A 39 5.88 3.76 5.74
C PHE A 39 5.80 3.42 4.27
N ILE A 40 4.60 3.46 3.71
CA ILE A 40 4.34 3.02 2.35
C ILE A 40 3.99 4.18 1.43
N MET A 41 4.34 4.03 0.16
CA MET A 41 3.87 4.87 -0.93
C MET A 41 2.77 4.11 -1.67
N LEU A 42 1.57 4.69 -1.73
CA LEU A 42 0.47 4.12 -2.49
C LEU A 42 0.61 4.45 -3.99
N GLY A 43 0.40 3.44 -4.81
CA GLY A 43 0.17 3.56 -6.23
C GLY A 43 -1.30 3.88 -6.49
N PHE A 44 -1.55 5.17 -6.80
CA PHE A 44 -2.82 5.79 -7.18
C PHE A 44 -3.78 6.20 -6.05
N LEU A 45 -3.93 7.53 -5.92
CA LEU A 45 -5.23 8.17 -5.70
C LEU A 45 -5.61 8.95 -6.96
N ARG A 46 -6.88 8.81 -7.36
CA ARG A 46 -7.53 9.48 -8.48
C ARG A 46 -7.45 11.01 -8.33
N VAL A 47 -6.77 11.68 -9.26
CA VAL A 47 -6.80 13.15 -9.53
C VAL A 47 -6.35 14.10 -8.40
N LEU A 48 -6.32 13.71 -7.13
CA LEU A 48 -5.78 14.52 -6.03
C LEU A 48 -5.09 13.63 -5.01
N ILE A 49 -3.77 13.50 -5.18
CA ILE A 49 -2.69 13.35 -4.18
C ILE A 49 -1.57 12.61 -4.90
N TRP A 50 -0.72 13.45 -5.50
CA TRP A 50 0.61 13.12 -5.94
C TRP A 50 1.36 12.56 -4.72
N CYS A 51 1.72 11.28 -4.74
CA CYS A 51 2.41 10.58 -3.64
C CYS A 51 1.67 10.59 -2.28
N SER A 52 0.65 9.73 -2.11
CA SER A 52 0.11 9.48 -0.77
C SER A 52 1.07 8.56 -0.01
N PHE A 53 1.58 9.06 1.11
CA PHE A 53 2.44 8.29 2.02
C PHE A 53 1.74 8.11 3.35
N ILE A 54 1.71 6.87 3.84
CA ILE A 54 1.01 6.53 5.08
C ILE A 54 1.82 5.49 5.86
N TRP A 55 1.68 5.49 7.18
CA TRP A 55 2.16 4.42 8.03
C TRP A 55 1.07 3.38 8.19
N GLU A 56 1.38 2.13 7.87
CA GLU A 56 0.44 1.01 7.97
C GLU A 56 1.00 -0.07 8.92
N PRO A 57 0.17 -0.67 9.79
CA PRO A 57 0.60 -1.82 10.57
C PRO A 57 0.89 -3.02 9.68
N ALA A 58 1.61 -4.02 10.20
CA ALA A 58 1.90 -5.27 9.50
C ALA A 58 0.65 -5.93 8.90
N SER A 59 -0.51 -5.81 9.56
CA SER A 59 -1.81 -6.29 9.05
C SER A 59 -2.30 -5.54 7.81
N GLY A 60 -2.09 -4.21 7.74
CA GLY A 60 -2.48 -3.37 6.60
C GLY A 60 -1.70 -3.70 5.32
N VAL A 61 -0.46 -4.17 5.47
CA VAL A 61 0.40 -4.60 4.36
C VAL A 61 0.48 -6.12 4.19
N ALA A 62 -0.40 -6.89 4.83
CA ALA A 62 -0.36 -8.36 4.81
C ALA A 62 -0.47 -8.95 3.39
N ASN A 63 -1.10 -8.25 2.45
CA ASN A 63 -1.19 -8.69 1.04
C ASN A 63 0.04 -8.33 0.19
N CYS A 64 1.03 -7.64 0.77
CA CYS A 64 2.23 -7.16 0.09
C CYS A 64 3.47 -8.04 0.33
N GLN A 65 3.31 -9.33 0.58
CA GLN A 65 4.38 -10.26 1.00
C GLN A 65 5.63 -10.23 0.09
N GLN A 66 5.45 -10.13 -1.24
CA GLN A 66 6.59 -10.06 -2.16
C GLN A 66 7.36 -8.73 -2.07
N LEU A 67 6.67 -7.62 -1.78
CA LEU A 67 7.29 -6.32 -1.58
C LEU A 67 7.99 -6.27 -0.22
N LEU A 68 7.34 -6.74 0.84
CA LEU A 68 7.93 -6.90 2.17
C LEU A 68 9.21 -7.73 2.14
N LYS A 69 9.17 -8.90 1.47
CA LYS A 69 10.36 -9.75 1.31
C LYS A 69 11.53 -9.00 0.67
N ARG A 70 11.27 -8.26 -0.41
CA ARG A 70 12.31 -7.49 -1.12
C ARG A 70 12.83 -6.31 -0.30
N PHE A 71 11.97 -5.68 0.48
CA PHE A 71 12.36 -4.62 1.41
C PHE A 71 13.32 -5.16 2.47
N TRP A 72 12.96 -6.24 3.16
CA TRP A 72 13.80 -6.85 4.19
C TRP A 72 15.12 -7.42 3.64
N GLN A 73 15.12 -7.96 2.42
CA GLN A 73 16.35 -8.34 1.71
C GLN A 73 17.28 -7.15 1.42
N HIS A 74 16.72 -5.95 1.26
CA HIS A 74 17.47 -4.74 0.96
C HIS A 74 18.02 -4.05 2.19
N VAL A 75 17.19 -3.86 3.23
CA VAL A 75 17.61 -3.18 4.45
C VAL A 75 18.40 -4.10 5.39
N GLY A 76 18.24 -5.41 5.24
CA GLY A 76 18.82 -6.42 6.09
C GLY A 76 17.85 -6.86 7.19
N THR A 77 17.98 -8.12 7.59
CA THR A 77 17.34 -8.67 8.78
C THR A 77 18.43 -9.19 9.68
N ASP A 78 18.45 -8.77 10.93
CA ASP A 78 19.17 -9.45 11.99
C ASP A 78 18.15 -10.09 12.95
N ASN A 79 18.64 -10.72 14.01
CA ASN A 79 17.83 -11.29 15.08
C ASN A 79 17.91 -10.42 16.35
N GLU A 80 18.11 -9.11 16.21
CA GLU A 80 18.19 -8.20 17.34
C GLU A 80 16.79 -7.84 17.87
N ASP A 81 16.71 -7.64 19.19
CA ASP A 81 15.51 -7.13 19.84
C ASP A 81 15.46 -5.61 19.66
N TYR A 82 14.76 -5.15 18.62
CA TYR A 82 14.61 -3.73 18.35
C TYR A 82 13.66 -3.04 19.32
N GLN A 83 14.13 -1.95 19.93
CA GLN A 83 13.32 -1.15 20.84
C GLN A 83 12.27 -0.34 20.07
N THR A 84 11.13 -0.04 20.72
CA THR A 84 10.13 0.89 20.21
C THR A 84 10.77 2.21 19.78
N GLY A 85 10.45 2.66 18.58
CA GLY A 85 11.03 3.85 17.94
C GLY A 85 12.25 3.56 17.08
N TYR A 86 12.80 2.33 17.07
CA TYR A 86 13.78 1.94 16.07
C TYR A 86 13.18 2.05 14.67
N GLU A 87 13.88 2.74 13.77
CA GLU A 87 13.44 3.01 12.41
C GLU A 87 14.55 2.69 11.41
N ILE A 88 14.16 2.03 10.32
CA ILE A 88 15.04 1.67 9.22
C ILE A 88 14.49 2.20 7.90
N HIS A 89 15.36 2.80 7.09
CA HIS A 89 15.00 3.42 5.82
C HIS A 89 15.54 2.66 4.62
N ALA A 90 14.71 2.53 3.58
CA ALA A 90 15.18 2.06 2.28
C ALA A 90 16.16 3.07 1.66
N LYS A 91 17.12 2.57 0.89
CA LYS A 91 18.08 3.42 0.17
C LYS A 91 17.40 4.00 -1.07
N GLU A 92 17.74 5.22 -1.43
CA GLU A 92 17.14 5.90 -2.59
C GLU A 92 17.25 5.09 -3.89
N GLY A 93 18.40 4.44 -4.11
CA GLY A 93 18.62 3.56 -5.26
C GLY A 93 17.63 2.40 -5.34
N TRP A 94 17.28 1.79 -4.21
CA TRP A 94 16.28 0.72 -4.13
C TRP A 94 14.86 1.26 -4.37
N ILE A 95 14.54 2.43 -3.79
CA ILE A 95 13.24 3.09 -4.01
C ILE A 95 13.02 3.34 -5.51
N ARG A 96 14.03 3.88 -6.21
CA ARG A 96 13.96 4.09 -7.67
C ARG A 96 13.73 2.79 -8.44
N GLN A 97 14.37 1.69 -8.03
CA GLN A 97 14.20 0.38 -8.65
C GLN A 97 12.79 -0.18 -8.45
N GLU A 98 12.24 -0.08 -7.24
CA GLU A 98 10.88 -0.55 -6.95
C GLU A 98 9.82 0.25 -7.69
N LYS A 99 9.95 1.58 -7.75
CA LYS A 99 9.06 2.44 -8.56
C LYS A 99 9.07 2.05 -10.04
N ALA A 100 10.25 1.75 -10.59
CA ALA A 100 10.38 1.30 -11.97
C ALA A 100 9.70 -0.08 -12.20
N GLN A 101 9.86 -1.02 -11.25
CA GLN A 101 9.20 -2.32 -11.29
C GLN A 101 7.67 -2.18 -11.20
N PHE A 102 7.19 -1.32 -10.30
CA PHE A 102 5.77 -1.02 -10.16
C PHE A 102 5.18 -0.47 -11.47
N LYS A 103 5.82 0.55 -12.06
CA LYS A 103 5.41 1.13 -13.34
C LYS A 103 5.38 0.07 -14.46
N LYS A 104 6.37 -0.82 -14.51
CA LYS A 104 6.42 -1.91 -15.49
C LYS A 104 5.25 -2.89 -15.33
N LYS A 105 4.86 -3.19 -14.09
CA LYS A 105 3.82 -4.17 -13.78
C LYS A 105 2.40 -3.61 -13.94
N PHE A 106 2.17 -2.40 -13.44
CA PHE A 106 0.82 -1.84 -13.30
C PHE A 106 0.55 -0.63 -14.21
N GLY A 107 1.56 -0.04 -14.85
CA GLY A 107 1.41 1.22 -15.60
C GLY A 107 0.28 1.21 -16.64
N LYS A 108 0.11 0.10 -17.38
CA LYS A 108 -0.97 -0.04 -18.37
C LYS A 108 -2.36 -0.16 -17.75
N GLU A 109 -2.48 -0.81 -16.60
CA GLU A 109 -3.75 -0.96 -15.88
C GLU A 109 -4.19 0.39 -15.31
N ILE A 110 -3.24 1.09 -14.70
CA ILE A 110 -3.36 2.45 -14.22
C ILE A 110 -3.84 3.41 -15.32
N GLU A 111 -3.16 3.43 -16.48
CA GLU A 111 -3.52 4.31 -17.61
C GLU A 111 -4.95 4.04 -18.12
N ARG A 112 -5.38 2.76 -18.11
CA ARG A 112 -6.74 2.38 -18.51
C ARG A 112 -7.79 2.88 -17.53
N GLU A 113 -7.55 2.75 -16.23
CA GLU A 113 -8.49 3.21 -15.21
C GLU A 113 -8.60 4.74 -15.18
N GLN A 114 -7.51 5.46 -15.44
CA GLN A 114 -7.53 6.91 -15.64
C GLN A 114 -8.41 7.31 -16.84
N THR A 115 -8.19 6.69 -18.00
CA THR A 115 -8.92 7.01 -19.23
C THR A 115 -10.43 6.74 -19.07
N LYS A 116 -10.82 5.66 -18.38
CA LYS A 116 -12.23 5.38 -18.08
C LYS A 116 -12.81 6.43 -17.13
N GLY A 117 -12.11 6.76 -16.04
CA GLY A 117 -12.56 7.74 -15.05
C GLY A 117 -12.82 9.12 -15.64
N ASP A 118 -11.94 9.58 -16.53
CA ASP A 118 -12.07 10.87 -17.21
C ASP A 118 -13.28 10.86 -18.16
N PHE A 119 -13.52 9.77 -18.90
CA PHE A 119 -14.69 9.64 -19.77
C PHE A 119 -16.02 9.71 -19.01
N TYR A 120 -16.09 9.16 -17.79
CA TYR A 120 -17.31 9.17 -16.96
C TYR A 120 -17.62 10.53 -16.32
N TYR A 121 -16.63 11.42 -16.17
CA TYR A 121 -16.79 12.76 -15.57
C TYR A 121 -16.79 13.90 -16.60
N SER A 122 -16.62 13.57 -17.88
CA SER A 122 -16.67 14.51 -19.01
C SER A 122 -18.06 14.62 -19.67
N ARG A 123 -19.11 14.10 -19.02
CA ARG A 123 -20.53 14.20 -19.41
C ARG A 123 -21.34 14.85 -18.31
#